data_AF-A0A538RVZ5-F1
#
_entry.id   AF-A0A538RVZ5-F1
#
_cell.length_a   1.000
_cell.length_b   1.000
_cell.length_c   1.000
_cell.angle_alpha   90.00
_cell.angle_beta   90.00
_cell.angle_gamma   90.00
#
_symmetry.space_group_name_H-M   'P 1'
#
loop_
_entity.id
_entity.type
_entity.pdbx_description
1 polymer ?
#
loop_
_entity_poly.entity_id
_entity_poly.type
_entity_poly.pdbx_seq_one_letter_code
_entity_poly.pdbx_strand_id
1 'polypeptide(L)'
;MRACPPTPSPRCAGGSSFWMPARPGSGKRQEARSVADIDLQRHAVVEASAGTGKTHTLEELVLRLLLEEAATLDEILVVTYTEKATGELKARLRQRLEKEQATGGLARHLLQAALDGFDQSHVYTIHGFCQRALQEHAFENRQEFRMQLVDDRQLLDPCLREIQRRSWPAAYAEQLHEILQLSGFGSGEAWEQLVRRVALSFRPGCAHLLRPSLLEDWPRCVAGAKAELCAYRARWAKMAGIKPDAPSSEQVWNVGFAKLEYHRDWRESRRAKVLEPLLLWLMDAAVDQAPIAAFGALLSQCRQQASFPERGFHVLARALTDKAFAQLADCCPNLCEVVDELEQLQSGQQWTALKHQHAVSTISALQQQLAGHKRERGLQSFEDMLTCLDDALDKKKTPQAATLCARLRRRFRYAIVDEFQDTDPIQWRIFKRIFVDGTQQHRLFVVGDPKQAIFGFRGADLQAYLEARKELADEFEGATYPLTVCWRSCPELLAALNDLFIKSKWFDPDGIGFIPAQYPE
;
A
#
# COMPACT_ATOMS: atom_id res chain seq x y z
N MET A 1 0.75 -52.62 -45.62
CA MET A 1 1.32 -51.28 -45.37
C MET A 1 0.19 -50.37 -44.94
N ARG A 2 0.03 -50.13 -43.63
CA ARG A 2 -1.09 -49.38 -43.05
C ARG A 2 -0.67 -47.91 -42.88
N ALA A 3 -1.48 -47.01 -43.42
CA ALA A 3 -1.30 -45.56 -43.38
C ALA A 3 -1.70 -44.99 -42.00
N CYS A 4 -0.91 -44.04 -41.50
CA CYS A 4 -1.18 -43.26 -40.29
C CYS A 4 -2.22 -42.16 -40.56
N PRO A 5 -3.12 -41.84 -39.60
CA PRO A 5 -3.97 -40.67 -39.67
C PRO A 5 -3.26 -39.41 -39.10
N PRO A 6 -3.74 -38.19 -39.45
CA PRO A 6 -3.02 -36.95 -39.23
C PRO A 6 -3.17 -36.37 -37.83
N THR A 7 -2.15 -35.66 -37.39
CA THR A 7 -2.06 -34.87 -36.15
C THR A 7 -2.92 -33.60 -36.21
N PRO A 8 -3.65 -33.24 -35.12
CA PRO A 8 -4.26 -31.92 -35.01
C PRO A 8 -3.28 -30.90 -34.40
N SER A 9 -3.34 -29.68 -34.94
CA SER A 9 -2.59 -28.49 -34.56
C SER A 9 -2.91 -27.98 -33.15
N PRO A 10 -1.96 -27.32 -32.45
CA PRO A 10 -2.21 -26.73 -31.14
C PRO A 10 -2.97 -25.41 -31.29
N ARG A 11 -4.20 -25.37 -30.75
CA ARG A 11 -4.97 -24.13 -30.54
C ARG A 11 -4.32 -23.30 -29.43
N CYS A 12 -4.32 -21.99 -29.64
CA CYS A 12 -3.95 -20.96 -28.67
C CYS A 12 -4.72 -21.15 -27.35
N ALA A 13 -4.01 -21.38 -26.26
CA ALA A 13 -4.55 -21.30 -24.91
C ALA A 13 -4.34 -19.88 -24.38
N GLY A 14 -5.38 -19.06 -24.47
CA GLY A 14 -5.50 -17.84 -23.66
C GLY A 14 -5.73 -18.24 -22.20
N GLY A 15 -4.73 -18.04 -21.35
CA GLY A 15 -4.85 -18.23 -19.91
C GLY A 15 -5.58 -17.04 -19.29
N SER A 16 -6.91 -17.10 -19.23
CA SER A 16 -7.67 -16.33 -18.23
C SER A 16 -7.57 -17.07 -16.90
N SER A 17 -6.78 -16.55 -15.97
CA SER A 17 -6.84 -16.95 -14.56
C SER A 17 -8.13 -16.38 -13.97
N PHE A 18 -9.24 -17.08 -14.25
CA PHE A 18 -10.53 -16.87 -13.62
C PHE A 18 -10.37 -17.26 -12.14
N TRP A 19 -10.34 -16.25 -11.27
CA TRP A 19 -10.36 -16.42 -9.83
C TRP A 19 -11.65 -17.17 -9.44
N MET A 20 -11.51 -18.44 -9.06
CA MET A 20 -12.56 -19.14 -8.33
C MET A 20 -12.55 -18.66 -6.88
N PRO A 21 -13.70 -18.33 -6.27
CA PRO A 21 -13.76 -18.08 -4.85
C PRO A 21 -13.41 -19.38 -4.11
N ALA A 22 -12.39 -19.31 -3.26
CA ALA A 22 -11.98 -20.41 -2.40
C ALA A 22 -13.14 -20.78 -1.46
N ARG A 23 -13.44 -22.07 -1.35
CA ARG A 23 -14.35 -22.57 -0.30
C ARG A 23 -13.70 -22.30 1.08
N PRO A 24 -14.45 -21.84 2.09
CA PRO A 24 -13.91 -21.68 3.43
C PRO A 24 -13.45 -23.03 3.98
N GLY A 25 -12.20 -23.11 4.42
CA GLY A 25 -11.64 -24.25 5.15
C GLY A 25 -12.29 -24.35 6.53
N SER A 26 -12.69 -25.55 6.90
CA SER A 26 -13.29 -25.88 8.19
C SER A 26 -12.20 -26.01 9.28
N GLY A 27 -11.58 -24.91 9.67
CA GLY A 27 -10.79 -24.85 10.90
C GLY A 27 -11.70 -25.08 12.11
N LYS A 28 -11.35 -25.99 13.03
CA LYS A 28 -12.13 -26.25 14.24
C LYS A 28 -12.08 -25.02 15.16
N ARG A 29 -13.11 -24.16 15.11
CA ARG A 29 -13.32 -23.11 16.12
C ARG A 29 -13.63 -23.79 17.46
N GLN A 30 -12.85 -23.48 18.49
CA GLN A 30 -13.13 -23.92 19.86
C GLN A 30 -13.87 -22.79 20.59
N GLU A 31 -14.97 -23.10 21.27
CA GLU A 31 -15.65 -22.16 22.15
C GLU A 31 -14.85 -22.01 23.45
N ALA A 32 -13.75 -21.24 23.41
CA ALA A 32 -13.12 -20.78 24.65
C ALA A 32 -13.96 -19.65 25.24
N ARG A 33 -14.34 -19.80 26.51
CA ARG A 33 -15.03 -18.74 27.27
C ARG A 33 -14.04 -17.90 28.06
N SER A 34 -12.82 -18.40 28.24
CA SER A 34 -11.79 -17.78 29.04
C SER A 34 -10.39 -18.04 28.49
N VAL A 35 -9.42 -17.26 29.00
CA VAL A 35 -7.99 -17.44 28.67
C VAL A 35 -7.47 -18.79 29.14
N ALA A 36 -8.09 -19.42 30.15
CA ALA A 36 -7.70 -20.72 30.67
C ALA A 36 -7.94 -21.88 29.68
N ASP A 37 -8.86 -21.70 28.72
CA ASP A 37 -9.20 -22.72 27.73
C ASP A 37 -8.18 -22.80 26.58
N ILE A 38 -7.23 -21.86 26.53
CA ILE A 38 -6.20 -21.81 25.47
C ILE A 38 -5.18 -22.93 25.71
N ASP A 39 -5.00 -23.79 24.72
CA ASP A 39 -3.99 -24.85 24.71
C ASP A 39 -2.59 -24.24 24.46
N LEU A 40 -1.75 -24.25 25.49
CA LEU A 40 -0.39 -23.70 25.42
C LEU A 40 0.56 -24.55 24.58
N GLN A 41 0.16 -25.79 24.25
CA GLN A 41 0.93 -26.74 23.43
C GLN A 41 0.60 -26.62 21.94
N ARG A 42 -0.21 -25.65 21.52
CA ARG A 42 -0.52 -25.39 20.10
C ARG A 42 -0.34 -23.92 19.76
N HIS A 43 -0.21 -23.64 18.47
CA HIS A 43 -0.38 -22.26 18.00
C HIS A 43 -1.80 -21.80 18.28
N ALA A 44 -1.97 -20.52 18.59
CA ALA A 44 -3.27 -19.98 18.94
C ALA A 44 -3.53 -18.63 18.27
N VAL A 45 -4.74 -18.48 17.74
CA VAL A 45 -5.31 -17.21 17.30
C VAL A 45 -6.35 -16.81 18.33
N VAL A 46 -6.10 -15.77 19.10
CA VAL A 46 -7.00 -15.29 20.14
C VAL A 46 -7.73 -14.06 19.62
N GLU A 47 -8.99 -14.24 19.24
CA GLU A 47 -9.86 -13.17 18.74
C GLU A 47 -10.51 -12.45 19.92
N ALA A 48 -9.85 -11.41 20.41
CA ALA A 48 -10.25 -10.67 21.60
C ALA A 48 -11.00 -9.38 21.23
N SER A 49 -12.34 -9.46 21.27
CA SER A 49 -13.21 -8.34 20.88
C SER A 49 -13.12 -7.12 21.82
N ALA A 50 -13.76 -6.01 21.44
CA ALA A 50 -13.71 -4.78 22.22
C ALA A 50 -14.19 -5.00 23.67
N GLY A 51 -13.32 -4.64 24.63
CA GLY A 51 -13.63 -4.73 26.06
C GLY A 51 -13.56 -6.14 26.65
N THR A 52 -13.07 -7.15 25.93
CA THR A 52 -12.95 -8.54 26.45
C THR A 52 -11.71 -8.79 27.28
N GLY A 53 -10.83 -7.79 27.40
CA GLY A 53 -9.66 -7.84 28.26
C GLY A 53 -8.39 -8.31 27.56
N LYS A 54 -8.11 -7.88 26.31
CA LYS A 54 -6.86 -8.15 25.58
C LYS A 54 -5.61 -8.10 26.46
N THR A 55 -5.41 -7.01 27.20
CA THR A 55 -4.23 -6.83 28.07
C THR A 55 -4.20 -7.85 29.21
N HIS A 56 -5.35 -8.14 29.83
CA HIS A 56 -5.48 -9.19 30.85
C HIS A 56 -5.19 -10.58 30.24
N THR A 57 -5.60 -10.82 29.00
CA THR A 57 -5.27 -12.05 28.25
C THR A 57 -3.78 -12.22 28.05
N LEU A 58 -3.06 -11.16 27.69
CA LEU A 58 -1.60 -11.22 27.54
C LEU A 58 -0.91 -11.52 28.87
N GLU A 59 -1.30 -10.83 29.95
CA GLU A 59 -0.76 -11.05 31.29
C GLU A 59 -0.99 -12.49 31.76
N GLU A 60 -2.21 -12.99 31.58
CA GLU A 60 -2.59 -14.33 31.98
C GLU A 60 -1.89 -15.40 31.12
N LEU A 61 -1.74 -15.19 29.81
CA LEU A 61 -0.96 -16.10 28.96
C LEU A 61 0.50 -16.21 29.42
N VAL A 62 1.16 -15.08 29.71
CA VAL A 62 2.54 -15.11 30.22
C VAL A 62 2.60 -15.85 31.55
N LEU A 63 1.68 -15.56 32.48
CA LEU A 63 1.62 -16.25 33.77
C LEU A 63 1.44 -17.76 33.62
N ARG A 64 0.50 -18.19 32.77
CA ARG A 64 0.25 -19.60 32.48
C ARG A 64 1.47 -20.28 31.86
N LEU A 65 2.20 -19.63 30.95
CA LEU A 65 3.45 -20.17 30.40
C LEU A 65 4.53 -20.37 31.48
N LEU A 66 4.64 -19.46 32.44
CA LEU A 66 5.58 -19.63 33.56
C LEU A 66 5.17 -20.77 34.50
N LEU A 67 3.87 -20.91 34.78
CA LEU A 67 3.35 -21.82 35.80
C LEU A 67 3.05 -23.24 35.28
N GLU A 68 2.46 -23.36 34.10
CA GLU A 68 2.00 -24.63 33.51
C GLU A 68 3.09 -25.27 32.64
N GLU A 69 3.85 -24.47 31.90
CA GLU A 69 4.87 -24.93 30.95
C GLU A 69 6.30 -24.88 31.50
N ALA A 70 6.47 -24.39 32.73
CA ALA A 70 7.75 -24.13 33.38
C ALA A 70 8.70 -23.30 32.49
N ALA A 71 8.15 -22.41 31.67
CA ALA A 71 8.95 -21.48 30.87
C ALA A 71 9.64 -20.47 31.77
N THR A 72 10.78 -19.97 31.32
CA THR A 72 11.42 -18.78 31.90
C THR A 72 10.95 -17.53 31.18
N LEU A 73 11.03 -16.37 31.84
CA LEU A 73 10.63 -15.10 31.22
C LEU A 73 11.49 -14.75 29.99
N ASP A 74 12.74 -15.21 29.97
CA ASP A 74 13.66 -15.05 28.84
C ASP A 74 13.27 -15.90 27.62
N GLU A 75 12.47 -16.96 27.81
CA GLU A 75 11.98 -17.82 26.73
C GLU A 75 10.71 -17.28 26.05
N ILE A 76 10.13 -16.20 26.57
CA ILE A 76 8.85 -15.63 26.12
C ILE A 76 9.10 -14.28 25.44
N LEU A 77 8.91 -14.23 24.12
CA LEU A 77 8.85 -12.99 23.36
C LEU A 77 7.44 -12.42 23.43
N VAL A 78 7.29 -11.16 23.85
CA VAL A 78 6.02 -10.44 23.75
C VAL A 78 6.23 -9.19 22.91
N VAL A 79 5.46 -9.04 21.84
CA VAL A 79 5.55 -7.89 20.95
C VAL A 79 4.23 -7.13 20.88
N THR A 80 4.32 -5.81 20.90
CA THR A 80 3.18 -4.90 20.76
C THR A 80 3.40 -3.88 19.65
N TYR A 81 2.37 -3.14 19.28
CA TYR A 81 2.46 -2.15 18.21
C TYR A 81 3.09 -0.81 18.64
N THR A 82 3.01 -0.43 19.92
CA THR A 82 3.46 0.90 20.39
C THR A 82 4.36 0.83 21.63
N GLU A 83 5.24 1.83 21.77
CA GLU A 83 6.11 1.96 22.95
C GLU A 83 5.29 2.16 24.24
N LYS A 84 4.16 2.87 24.15
CA LYS A 84 3.25 3.06 25.28
C LYS A 84 2.63 1.73 25.72
N ALA A 85 2.14 0.93 24.77
CA ALA A 85 1.58 -0.39 25.07
C ALA A 85 2.64 -1.33 25.68
N THR A 86 3.86 -1.30 25.16
CA THR A 86 5.00 -2.03 25.73
C THR A 86 5.25 -1.65 27.19
N GLY A 87 5.32 -0.34 27.48
CA GLY A 87 5.57 0.16 28.84
C GLY A 87 4.43 -0.18 29.81
N GLU A 88 3.18 -0.02 29.37
CA GLU A 88 2.00 -0.37 30.17
C GLU A 88 1.94 -1.88 30.45
N LEU A 89 2.19 -2.72 29.45
CA LEU A 89 2.18 -4.18 29.60
C LEU A 89 3.28 -4.65 30.57
N LYS A 90 4.49 -4.08 30.48
CA LYS A 90 5.57 -4.38 31.43
C LYS A 90 5.19 -4.06 32.87
N ALA A 91 4.62 -2.88 33.10
CA ALA A 91 4.22 -2.45 34.45
C ALA A 91 3.15 -3.37 35.04
N ARG A 92 2.13 -3.70 34.24
CA ARG A 92 1.03 -4.59 34.66
C ARG A 92 1.50 -6.01 34.92
N LEU A 93 2.31 -6.57 34.01
CA LEU A 93 2.85 -7.92 34.17
C LEU A 93 3.70 -8.04 35.45
N ARG A 94 4.55 -7.05 35.74
CA ARG A 94 5.33 -7.03 36.99
C ARG A 94 4.43 -7.04 38.22
N GLN A 95 3.44 -6.14 38.26
CA GLN A 95 2.49 -6.06 39.36
C GLN A 95 1.69 -7.36 39.53
N ARG A 96 1.30 -8.01 38.43
CA ARG A 96 0.61 -9.30 38.43
C ARG A 96 1.51 -10.39 39.02
N LEU A 97 2.76 -10.48 38.58
CA LEU A 97 3.73 -11.45 39.11
C LEU A 97 4.01 -11.24 40.61
N GLU A 98 4.17 -9.99 41.07
CA GLU A 98 4.33 -9.67 42.50
C GLU A 98 3.12 -10.11 43.33
N LYS A 99 1.91 -9.88 42.81
CA LYS A 99 0.66 -10.30 43.47
C LYS A 99 0.55 -11.82 43.58
N GLU A 100 0.80 -12.54 42.49
CA GLU A 100 0.76 -14.01 42.46
C GLU A 100 1.87 -14.65 43.31
N GLN A 101 3.03 -13.99 43.39
CA GLN A 101 4.10 -14.44 44.26
C GLN A 101 3.72 -14.29 45.74
N ALA A 102 3.05 -13.19 46.09
CA ALA A 102 2.63 -12.89 47.46
C ALA A 102 1.53 -13.83 47.97
N THR A 103 0.62 -14.28 47.10
CA THR A 103 -0.44 -15.24 47.45
C THR A 103 0.08 -16.64 47.74
N GLY A 104 1.27 -17.00 47.25
CA GLY A 104 2.11 -18.10 47.74
C GLY A 104 1.63 -19.52 47.41
N GLY A 105 2.46 -20.27 46.67
CA GLY A 105 2.28 -21.70 46.38
C GLY A 105 3.59 -22.38 45.94
N LEU A 106 3.51 -23.61 45.42
CA LEU A 106 4.66 -24.41 44.93
C LEU A 106 5.50 -23.69 43.84
N ALA A 107 4.92 -22.75 43.11
CA ALA A 107 5.57 -22.01 42.02
C ALA A 107 6.28 -20.71 42.46
N ARG A 108 6.38 -20.43 43.77
CA ARG A 108 6.98 -19.17 44.28
C ARG A 108 8.41 -18.95 43.79
N HIS A 109 9.20 -20.00 43.62
CA HIS A 109 10.57 -19.91 43.11
C HIS A 109 10.62 -19.51 41.63
N LEU A 110 9.69 -20.01 40.80
CA LEU A 110 9.59 -19.62 39.38
C LEU A 110 9.22 -18.14 39.25
N LEU A 111 8.24 -17.69 40.03
CA LEU A 111 7.81 -16.29 40.05
C LEU A 111 8.91 -15.36 40.59
N GLN A 112 9.66 -15.78 41.60
CA GLN A 112 10.82 -15.03 42.09
C GLN A 112 11.88 -14.88 41.01
N ALA A 113 12.25 -15.97 40.32
CA ALA A 113 13.23 -15.91 39.24
C ALA A 113 12.77 -14.99 38.09
N ALA A 114 11.48 -15.03 37.73
CA ALA A 114 10.91 -14.13 36.73
C ALA A 114 10.95 -12.66 37.17
N LEU A 115 10.71 -12.37 38.45
CA LEU A 115 10.80 -11.01 39.01
C LEU A 115 12.24 -10.50 39.10
N ASP A 116 13.19 -11.37 39.49
CA ASP A 116 14.62 -11.04 39.57
C ASP A 116 15.20 -10.70 38.18
N GLY A 117 14.76 -11.44 37.14
CA GLY A 117 15.14 -11.22 35.74
C GLY A 117 14.26 -10.22 34.98
N PHE A 118 13.27 -9.59 35.62
CA PHE A 118 12.19 -8.89 34.90
C PHE A 118 12.68 -7.74 34.03
N ASP A 119 13.74 -7.05 34.45
CA ASP A 119 14.30 -5.92 33.69
C ASP A 119 14.90 -6.36 32.34
N GLN A 120 15.23 -7.66 32.20
CA GLN A 120 15.71 -8.27 30.96
C GLN A 120 14.57 -8.84 30.10
N SER A 121 13.31 -8.75 30.57
CA SER A 121 12.13 -9.28 29.87
C SER A 121 12.04 -8.85 28.40
N HIS A 122 11.68 -9.81 27.55
CA HIS A 122 11.61 -9.62 26.11
C HIS A 122 10.23 -9.11 25.66
N VAL A 123 9.80 -8.01 26.28
CA VAL A 123 8.60 -7.26 25.87
C VAL A 123 9.04 -6.04 25.08
N TYR A 124 8.71 -6.02 23.79
CA TYR A 124 9.18 -5.01 22.82
C TYR A 124 8.05 -4.50 21.94
N THR A 125 8.31 -3.42 21.20
CA THR A 125 7.60 -3.17 19.96
C THR A 125 8.09 -4.13 18.87
N ILE A 126 7.30 -4.36 17.82
CA ILE A 126 7.73 -5.19 16.68
C ILE A 126 9.04 -4.66 16.07
N HIS A 127 9.15 -3.34 15.89
CA HIS A 127 10.38 -2.70 15.43
C HIS A 127 11.54 -2.86 16.41
N GLY A 128 11.31 -2.72 17.72
CA GLY A 128 12.32 -2.94 18.75
C GLY A 128 12.84 -4.38 18.80
N PHE A 129 11.96 -5.36 18.55
CA PHE A 129 12.36 -6.75 18.36
C PHE A 129 13.24 -6.91 17.12
N CYS A 130 12.82 -6.37 15.97
CA CYS A 130 13.58 -6.47 14.73
C CYS A 130 14.96 -5.85 14.83
N GLN A 131 15.03 -4.65 15.43
CA GLN A 131 16.30 -3.96 15.67
C GLN A 131 17.25 -4.78 16.55
N ARG A 132 16.76 -5.34 17.68
CA ARG A 132 17.59 -6.19 18.55
C ARG A 132 18.06 -7.45 17.84
N ALA A 133 17.16 -8.15 17.15
CA ALA A 133 17.50 -9.36 16.40
C ALA A 133 18.58 -9.10 15.32
N LEU A 134 18.52 -7.94 14.67
CA LEU A 134 19.54 -7.51 13.69
C LEU A 134 20.86 -7.13 14.36
N GLN A 135 20.84 -6.39 15.47
CA GLN A 135 22.04 -5.93 16.18
C GLN A 135 22.82 -7.08 16.83
N GLU A 136 22.13 -8.01 17.48
CA GLU A 136 22.76 -9.17 18.12
C GLU A 136 23.43 -10.12 17.12
N HIS A 137 23.09 -9.99 15.83
CA HIS A 137 23.57 -10.83 14.73
C HIS A 137 24.11 -9.99 13.55
N ALA A 138 24.65 -8.80 13.84
CA ALA A 138 25.12 -7.86 12.83
C ALA A 138 26.25 -8.43 11.95
N PHE A 139 27.09 -9.31 12.51
CA PHE A 139 28.17 -9.99 11.77
C PHE A 139 27.63 -10.94 10.71
N GLU A 140 26.62 -11.75 11.05
CA GLU A 140 25.97 -12.66 10.10
C GLU A 140 25.21 -11.90 9.01
N ASN A 141 24.67 -10.72 9.35
CA ASN A 141 23.86 -9.90 8.45
C ASN A 141 24.66 -8.83 7.68
N ARG A 142 25.99 -8.76 7.87
CA ARG A 142 26.88 -7.71 7.31
C ARG A 142 26.35 -6.30 7.52
N GLN A 143 25.65 -6.04 8.62
CA GLN A 143 25.13 -4.72 8.95
C GLN A 143 26.17 -3.90 9.71
N GLU A 144 26.18 -2.60 9.49
CA GLU A 144 26.98 -1.69 10.31
C GLU A 144 26.42 -1.66 11.74
N PHE A 145 27.31 -1.70 12.74
CA PHE A 145 26.92 -1.78 14.14
C PHE A 145 26.10 -0.58 14.63
N ARG A 146 26.18 0.56 13.95
CA ARG A 146 25.49 1.80 14.33
C ARG A 146 24.80 2.41 13.14
N MET A 147 23.56 2.00 12.93
CA MET A 147 22.64 2.66 12.01
C MET A 147 21.93 3.81 12.72
N GLN A 148 21.80 4.96 12.07
CA GLN A 148 20.99 6.07 12.54
C GLN A 148 19.57 5.95 12.00
N LEU A 149 18.59 6.01 12.91
CA LEU A 149 17.18 6.00 12.53
C LEU A 149 16.81 7.27 11.74
N VAL A 150 16.13 7.11 10.60
CA VAL A 150 15.67 8.21 9.73
C VAL A 150 14.22 8.00 9.30
N ASP A 151 13.51 9.11 9.06
CA ASP A 151 12.21 9.10 8.38
C ASP A 151 12.43 9.20 6.87
N ASP A 152 12.01 8.17 6.12
CA ASP A 152 12.13 8.12 4.66
C ASP A 152 11.51 9.36 3.98
N ARG A 153 10.49 9.98 4.58
CA ARG A 153 9.87 11.21 4.06
C ARG A 153 10.86 12.36 3.89
N GLN A 154 11.88 12.44 4.75
CA GLN A 154 12.90 13.48 4.69
C GLN A 154 13.89 13.26 3.55
N LEU A 155 14.00 12.03 3.05
CA LEU A 155 14.97 11.63 2.03
C LEU A 155 14.38 11.59 0.61
N LEU A 156 13.05 11.53 0.47
CA LEU A 156 12.43 11.40 -0.85
C LEU A 156 12.68 12.58 -1.78
N ASP A 157 12.54 13.80 -1.29
CA ASP A 157 12.76 15.00 -2.11
C ASP A 157 14.19 15.10 -2.63
N PRO A 158 15.25 15.00 -1.80
CA PRO A 158 16.62 15.03 -2.31
C PRO A 158 16.91 13.86 -3.27
N CYS A 159 16.42 12.65 -2.99
CA CYS A 159 16.59 11.50 -3.89
C CYS A 159 15.87 11.69 -5.23
N LEU A 160 14.64 12.22 -5.23
CA LEU A 160 13.87 12.49 -6.45
C LEU A 160 14.58 13.56 -7.30
N ARG A 161 15.03 14.65 -6.68
CA ARG A 161 15.78 15.71 -7.37
C ARG A 161 17.09 15.19 -7.95
N GLU A 162 17.75 14.26 -7.27
CA GLU A 162 18.95 13.62 -7.80
C GLU A 162 18.65 12.75 -9.03
N ILE A 163 17.60 11.95 -9.00
CA ILE A 163 17.14 11.15 -10.14
C ILE A 163 16.82 12.04 -11.34
N GLN A 164 16.09 13.13 -11.11
CA GLN A 164 15.74 14.10 -12.16
C GLN A 164 16.99 14.75 -12.77
N ARG A 165 18.02 15.03 -11.97
CA ARG A 165 19.25 15.70 -12.42
C ARG A 165 20.24 14.74 -13.10
N ARG A 166 20.38 13.51 -12.61
CA ARG A 166 21.44 12.58 -13.03
C ARG A 166 20.91 11.43 -13.89
N SER A 167 19.82 10.81 -13.47
CA SER A 167 19.31 9.59 -14.11
C SER A 167 18.45 9.90 -15.33
N TRP A 168 17.57 10.90 -15.27
CA TRP A 168 16.69 11.24 -16.39
C TRP A 168 17.44 11.64 -17.67
N PRO A 169 18.48 12.50 -17.63
CA PRO A 169 19.21 12.85 -18.85
C PRO A 169 19.90 11.65 -19.50
N ALA A 170 20.47 10.75 -18.68
CA ALA A 170 21.12 9.55 -19.17
C ALA A 170 20.12 8.52 -19.71
N ALA A 171 18.97 8.35 -19.06
CA ALA A 171 17.97 7.35 -19.42
C ALA A 171 17.12 7.76 -20.64
N TYR A 172 16.85 9.06 -20.80
CA TYR A 172 15.90 9.53 -21.80
C TYR A 172 16.56 10.32 -22.95
N ALA A 173 17.79 10.81 -22.79
CA ALA A 173 18.57 11.49 -23.83
C ALA A 173 17.72 12.50 -24.66
N GLU A 174 17.51 12.24 -25.95
CA GLU A 174 16.73 13.07 -26.88
C GLU A 174 15.26 13.25 -26.47
N GLN A 175 14.72 12.37 -25.64
CA GLN A 175 13.34 12.39 -25.17
C GLN A 175 13.17 13.12 -23.84
N LEU A 176 14.25 13.63 -23.24
CA LEU A 176 14.22 14.26 -21.92
C LEU A 176 13.21 15.41 -21.84
N HIS A 177 13.13 16.27 -22.86
CA HIS A 177 12.19 17.38 -22.87
C HIS A 177 10.74 16.92 -22.77
N GLU A 178 10.39 15.82 -23.45
CA GLU A 178 9.06 15.22 -23.41
C GLU A 178 8.72 14.69 -22.02
N ILE A 179 9.71 14.05 -21.37
CA ILE A 179 9.57 13.50 -20.01
C ILE A 179 9.33 14.61 -18.98
N LEU A 180 10.09 15.70 -19.07
CA LEU A 180 9.92 16.85 -18.19
C LEU A 180 8.50 17.42 -18.29
N GLN A 181 7.94 17.51 -19.50
CA GLN A 181 6.57 17.99 -19.68
C GLN A 181 5.52 16.96 -19.27
N LEU A 182 5.72 15.67 -19.56
CA LEU A 182 4.82 14.59 -19.13
C LEU A 182 4.67 14.51 -17.61
N SER A 183 5.76 14.72 -16.88
CA SER A 183 5.80 14.78 -15.42
C SER A 183 5.30 16.10 -14.84
N GLY A 184 5.08 17.13 -15.67
CA GLY A 184 4.75 18.48 -15.20
C GLY A 184 5.88 19.15 -14.43
N PHE A 185 7.13 18.80 -14.74
CA PHE A 185 8.32 19.32 -14.09
C PHE A 185 8.31 20.86 -14.07
N GLY A 186 8.51 21.45 -12.88
CA GLY A 186 8.52 22.90 -12.67
C GLY A 186 7.14 23.59 -12.67
N SER A 187 6.06 22.94 -13.08
CA SER A 187 4.72 23.55 -13.20
C SER A 187 3.66 22.97 -12.26
N GLY A 188 3.85 21.80 -11.66
CA GLY A 188 2.86 21.23 -10.75
C GLY A 188 3.42 20.15 -9.82
N GLU A 189 3.08 20.26 -8.54
CA GLU A 189 3.44 19.27 -7.52
C GLU A 189 2.67 17.96 -7.66
N ALA A 190 1.56 17.90 -8.40
CA ALA A 190 0.61 16.78 -8.32
C ALA A 190 1.23 15.43 -8.73
N TRP A 191 2.02 15.41 -9.81
CA TRP A 191 2.70 14.19 -10.25
C TRP A 191 3.84 13.80 -9.29
N GLU A 192 4.65 14.76 -8.84
CA GLU A 192 5.71 14.51 -7.86
C GLU A 192 5.13 14.06 -6.51
N GLN A 193 4.00 14.63 -6.08
CA GLN A 193 3.25 14.19 -4.90
C GLN A 193 2.71 12.78 -5.07
N LEU A 194 2.21 12.40 -6.25
CA LEU A 194 1.80 11.04 -6.55
C LEU A 194 2.99 10.08 -6.43
N VAL A 195 4.11 10.39 -7.10
CA VAL A 195 5.33 9.57 -7.05
C VAL A 195 5.83 9.40 -5.62
N ARG A 196 5.93 10.48 -4.85
CA ARG A 196 6.37 10.43 -3.45
C ARG A 196 5.42 9.63 -2.57
N ARG A 197 4.11 9.90 -2.68
CA ARG A 197 3.08 9.20 -1.91
C ARG A 197 3.12 7.70 -2.18
N VAL A 198 3.15 7.31 -3.45
CA VAL A 198 3.21 5.89 -3.84
C VAL A 198 4.54 5.30 -3.41
N ALA A 199 5.67 6.00 -3.56
CA ALA A 199 6.97 5.51 -3.11
C ALA A 199 7.01 5.25 -1.59
N LEU A 200 6.33 6.05 -0.75
CA LEU A 200 6.25 5.81 0.70
C LEU A 200 5.40 4.59 1.06
N SER A 201 4.33 4.32 0.32
CA SER A 201 3.41 3.22 0.62
C SER A 201 3.74 1.93 -0.12
N PHE A 202 4.55 2.01 -1.18
CA PHE A 202 4.90 0.88 -2.02
C PHE A 202 5.93 0.00 -1.32
N ARG A 203 5.50 -1.21 -0.94
CA ARG A 203 6.31 -2.22 -0.27
C ARG A 203 6.32 -3.48 -1.13
N PRO A 204 7.38 -3.73 -1.92
CA PRO A 204 7.49 -4.94 -2.73
C PRO A 204 7.36 -6.23 -1.89
N GLY A 205 7.85 -6.19 -0.64
CA GLY A 205 7.75 -7.29 0.32
C GLY A 205 6.32 -7.63 0.75
N CYS A 206 5.34 -6.75 0.52
CA CYS A 206 3.92 -6.99 0.77
C CYS A 206 3.15 -7.40 -0.50
N ALA A 207 3.86 -7.90 -1.52
CA ALA A 207 3.29 -8.25 -2.83
C ALA A 207 2.55 -7.08 -3.53
N HIS A 208 2.87 -5.83 -3.17
CA HIS A 208 2.34 -4.67 -3.88
C HIS A 208 2.81 -4.71 -5.34
N LEU A 209 1.90 -4.39 -6.25
CA LEU A 209 2.18 -4.34 -7.69
C LEU A 209 2.01 -2.90 -8.18
N LEU A 210 3.04 -2.37 -8.83
CA LEU A 210 2.93 -1.13 -9.60
C LEU A 210 2.30 -1.46 -10.96
N ARG A 211 1.17 -0.81 -11.25
CA ARG A 211 0.47 -0.93 -12.53
C ARG A 211 0.39 0.45 -13.21
N PRO A 212 0.57 0.53 -14.54
CA PRO A 212 0.97 -0.55 -15.43
C PRO A 212 2.41 -1.02 -15.13
N SER A 213 2.73 -2.26 -15.50
CA SER A 213 4.12 -2.71 -15.47
C SER A 213 4.96 -1.86 -16.42
N LEU A 214 6.27 -1.79 -16.17
CA LEU A 214 7.19 -1.14 -17.09
C LEU A 214 7.07 -1.79 -18.48
N LEU A 215 7.01 -0.96 -19.52
CA LEU A 215 7.03 -1.46 -20.90
C LEU A 215 8.42 -2.00 -21.23
N GLU A 216 8.44 -3.04 -22.05
CA GLU A 216 9.67 -3.59 -22.60
C GLU A 216 10.29 -2.65 -23.66
N ASP A 217 9.49 -1.83 -24.36
CA ASP A 217 9.94 -0.91 -25.42
C ASP A 217 9.34 0.50 -25.27
N TRP A 218 9.81 1.23 -24.26
CA TRP A 218 9.44 2.62 -23.99
C TRP A 218 9.66 3.56 -25.19
N PRO A 219 10.82 3.54 -25.89
CA PRO A 219 11.06 4.42 -27.04
C PRO A 219 10.02 4.29 -28.14
N ARG A 220 9.60 3.06 -28.46
CA ARG A 220 8.56 2.82 -29.47
C ARG A 220 7.21 3.40 -29.07
N CYS A 221 6.82 3.29 -27.80
CA CYS A 221 5.56 3.83 -27.32
C CYS A 221 5.54 5.37 -27.31
N VAL A 222 6.66 5.99 -26.94
CA VAL A 222 6.83 7.45 -27.08
C VAL A 222 6.73 7.86 -28.54
N ALA A 223 7.45 7.18 -29.45
CA ALA A 223 7.39 7.46 -30.88
C ALA A 223 5.98 7.31 -31.45
N GLY A 224 5.24 6.28 -31.04
CA GLY A 224 3.84 6.07 -31.42
C GLY A 224 2.93 7.21 -30.95
N ALA A 225 3.07 7.65 -29.70
CA ALA A 225 2.29 8.78 -29.17
C ALA A 225 2.66 10.12 -29.86
N LYS A 226 3.92 10.33 -30.22
CA LYS A 226 4.34 11.50 -31.02
C LYS A 226 3.65 11.50 -32.38
N ALA A 227 3.73 10.39 -33.10
CA ALA A 227 3.12 10.27 -34.43
C ALA A 227 1.59 10.46 -34.38
N GLU A 228 0.94 9.90 -33.37
CA GLU A 228 -0.48 10.07 -33.12
C GLU A 228 -0.85 11.54 -32.88
N LEU A 229 -0.14 12.23 -31.98
CA LEU A 229 -0.38 13.65 -31.68
C LEU A 229 -0.20 14.55 -32.91
N CYS A 230 0.85 14.33 -33.71
CA CYS A 230 1.05 15.07 -34.95
C CYS A 230 -0.10 14.82 -35.95
N ALA A 231 -0.61 13.58 -36.04
CA ALA A 231 -1.74 13.25 -36.88
C ALA A 231 -3.05 13.93 -36.41
N TYR A 232 -3.31 13.95 -35.09
CA TYR A 232 -4.42 14.72 -34.51
C TYR A 232 -4.28 16.21 -34.81
N ARG A 233 -3.11 16.80 -34.57
CA ARG A 233 -2.83 18.21 -34.84
C ARG A 233 -3.13 18.59 -36.29
N ALA A 234 -2.58 17.85 -37.24
CA ALA A 234 -2.76 18.11 -38.66
C ALA A 234 -4.25 18.03 -39.07
N ARG A 235 -4.98 17.04 -38.52
CA ARG A 235 -6.42 16.90 -38.76
C ARG A 235 -7.21 18.05 -38.14
N TRP A 236 -6.97 18.40 -36.89
CA TRP A 236 -7.66 19.49 -36.21
C TRP A 236 -7.38 20.84 -36.84
N ALA A 237 -6.15 21.10 -37.29
CA ALA A 237 -5.81 22.33 -38.00
C ALA A 237 -6.61 22.47 -39.31
N LYS A 238 -6.82 21.36 -40.04
CA LYS A 238 -7.68 21.33 -41.23
C LYS A 238 -9.15 21.57 -40.87
N MET A 239 -9.66 20.92 -39.83
CA MET A 239 -11.05 21.06 -39.36
C MET A 239 -11.36 22.48 -38.87
N ALA A 240 -10.39 23.12 -38.22
CA ALA A 240 -10.44 24.50 -37.75
C ALA A 240 -10.31 25.54 -38.88
N GLY A 241 -9.85 25.13 -40.06
CA GLY A 241 -9.56 26.04 -41.16
C GLY A 241 -8.45 27.02 -40.84
N ILE A 242 -7.37 26.56 -40.18
CA ILE A 242 -6.25 27.41 -39.77
C ILE A 242 -5.66 28.14 -40.98
N LYS A 243 -5.55 29.47 -40.86
CA LYS A 243 -4.87 30.34 -41.82
C LYS A 243 -3.46 30.64 -41.30
N PRO A 244 -2.39 30.10 -41.91
CA PRO A 244 -1.02 30.21 -41.37
C PRO A 244 -0.56 31.66 -41.17
N ASP A 245 -0.94 32.56 -42.09
CA ASP A 245 -0.47 33.95 -42.11
C ASP A 245 -1.35 34.92 -41.30
N ALA A 246 -2.44 34.44 -40.71
CA ALA A 246 -3.36 35.28 -39.94
C ALA A 246 -3.10 35.14 -38.42
N PRO A 247 -3.20 36.23 -37.63
CA PRO A 247 -3.04 36.15 -36.19
C PRO A 247 -4.15 35.30 -35.53
N SER A 248 -3.91 34.80 -34.31
CA SER A 248 -4.86 33.98 -33.54
C SER A 248 -6.24 34.63 -33.44
N SER A 249 -6.30 35.96 -33.33
CA SER A 249 -7.51 36.79 -33.23
C SER A 249 -8.38 36.76 -34.49
N GLU A 250 -7.80 36.49 -35.66
CA GLU A 250 -8.49 36.47 -36.95
C GLU A 250 -8.86 35.06 -37.43
N GLN A 251 -8.45 34.03 -36.68
CA GLN A 251 -8.82 32.65 -36.97
C GLN A 251 -10.33 32.45 -36.82
N VAL A 252 -10.89 31.57 -37.66
CA VAL A 252 -12.34 31.36 -37.79
C VAL A 252 -12.99 31.07 -36.44
N TRP A 253 -12.42 30.17 -35.66
CA TRP A 253 -12.93 29.85 -34.33
C TRP A 253 -12.87 31.03 -33.36
N ASN A 254 -11.82 31.86 -33.38
CA ASN A 254 -11.70 32.98 -32.45
C ASN A 254 -12.75 34.07 -32.73
N VAL A 255 -12.90 34.41 -34.01
CA VAL A 255 -13.93 35.36 -34.49
C VAL A 255 -15.34 34.83 -34.25
N GLY A 256 -15.56 33.54 -34.53
CA GLY A 256 -16.84 32.87 -34.32
C GLY A 256 -17.24 32.80 -32.86
N PHE A 257 -16.32 32.37 -31.99
CA PHE A 257 -16.58 32.22 -30.57
C PHE A 257 -16.91 33.57 -29.90
N ALA A 258 -16.34 34.66 -30.41
CA ALA A 258 -16.67 36.02 -29.96
C ALA A 258 -18.13 36.43 -30.27
N LYS A 259 -18.74 35.85 -31.31
CA LYS A 259 -20.10 36.17 -31.79
C LYS A 259 -21.22 35.34 -31.15
N LEU A 260 -20.90 34.28 -30.41
CA LEU A 260 -21.89 33.42 -29.76
C LEU A 260 -22.80 34.23 -28.84
N GLU A 261 -24.11 33.98 -28.83
CA GLU A 261 -25.06 34.64 -27.94
C GLU A 261 -25.01 34.04 -26.52
N TYR A 262 -24.06 34.52 -25.72
CA TYR A 262 -23.79 34.06 -24.35
C TYR A 262 -23.30 35.19 -23.41
N HIS A 263 -22.92 34.91 -22.17
CA HIS A 263 -22.34 35.91 -21.27
C HIS A 263 -20.96 36.39 -21.74
N ARG A 264 -20.76 37.71 -21.87
CA ARG A 264 -19.54 38.32 -22.43
C ARG A 264 -18.27 37.90 -21.69
N ASP A 265 -18.21 38.12 -20.37
CA ASP A 265 -17.01 37.82 -19.58
C ASP A 265 -16.71 36.31 -19.56
N TRP A 266 -17.76 35.50 -19.72
CA TRP A 266 -17.58 34.05 -19.82
C TRP A 266 -16.89 33.72 -21.13
N ARG A 267 -17.39 34.26 -22.27
CA ARG A 267 -16.81 34.02 -23.60
C ARG A 267 -15.38 34.50 -23.66
N GLU A 268 -15.12 35.74 -23.24
CA GLU A 268 -13.77 36.32 -23.27
C GLU A 268 -12.80 35.50 -22.43
N SER A 269 -13.21 35.04 -21.24
CA SER A 269 -12.36 34.18 -20.41
C SER A 269 -12.07 32.81 -21.04
N ARG A 270 -13.03 32.13 -21.68
CA ARG A 270 -12.81 30.79 -22.27
C ARG A 270 -12.02 30.90 -23.56
N ARG A 271 -12.29 31.96 -24.32
CA ARG A 271 -11.54 32.33 -25.51
C ARG A 271 -10.07 32.54 -25.17
N ALA A 272 -9.75 33.42 -24.22
CA ALA A 272 -8.37 33.73 -23.86
C ALA A 272 -7.62 32.59 -23.15
N LYS A 273 -8.31 31.80 -22.29
CA LYS A 273 -7.65 30.80 -21.44
C LYS A 273 -7.65 29.37 -22.00
N VAL A 274 -8.47 29.07 -23.02
CA VAL A 274 -8.62 27.71 -23.54
C VAL A 274 -8.59 27.68 -25.07
N LEU A 275 -9.43 28.47 -25.75
CA LEU A 275 -9.50 28.44 -27.21
C LEU A 275 -8.26 29.03 -27.88
N GLU A 276 -7.78 30.16 -27.39
CA GLU A 276 -6.60 30.83 -27.95
C GLU A 276 -5.31 30.01 -27.75
N PRO A 277 -5.02 29.43 -26.57
CA PRO A 277 -3.94 28.46 -26.42
C PRO A 277 -4.04 27.27 -27.38
N LEU A 278 -5.25 26.71 -27.59
CA LEU A 278 -5.47 25.63 -28.55
C LEU A 278 -5.17 26.09 -29.99
N LEU A 279 -5.61 27.30 -30.38
CA LEU A 279 -5.31 27.85 -31.69
C LEU A 279 -3.82 28.07 -31.90
N LEU A 280 -3.11 28.64 -30.91
CA LEU A 280 -1.66 28.83 -30.97
C LEU A 280 -0.94 27.48 -31.14
N TRP A 281 -1.38 26.45 -30.42
CA TRP A 281 -0.85 25.09 -30.56
C TRP A 281 -1.11 24.48 -31.94
N LEU A 282 -2.29 24.72 -32.53
CA LEU A 282 -2.59 24.27 -33.89
C LEU A 282 -1.78 25.03 -34.95
N MET A 283 -1.45 26.29 -34.72
CA MET A 283 -0.71 27.15 -35.66
C MET A 283 0.80 26.91 -35.64
N ASP A 284 1.39 26.58 -34.49
CA ASP A 284 2.83 26.53 -34.33
C ASP A 284 3.47 25.27 -34.95
N ALA A 285 4.23 25.46 -36.04
CA ALA A 285 4.95 24.38 -36.72
C ALA A 285 6.06 23.73 -35.86
N ALA A 286 6.56 24.41 -34.83
CA ALA A 286 7.55 23.84 -33.90
C ALA A 286 6.96 22.72 -33.02
N VAL A 287 5.62 22.65 -32.90
CA VAL A 287 4.94 21.60 -32.13
C VAL A 287 5.31 20.20 -32.62
N ASP A 288 5.53 20.02 -33.92
CA ASP A 288 5.84 18.69 -34.47
C ASP A 288 7.24 18.19 -34.06
N GLN A 289 8.12 19.07 -33.57
CA GLN A 289 9.43 18.71 -33.05
C GLN A 289 9.35 18.10 -31.64
N ALA A 290 8.36 18.52 -30.85
CA ALA A 290 8.14 18.04 -29.48
C ALA A 290 6.63 18.00 -29.13
N PRO A 291 5.84 17.11 -29.77
CA PRO A 291 4.39 17.18 -29.75
C PRO A 291 3.79 16.82 -28.39
N ILE A 292 4.41 15.89 -27.67
CA ILE A 292 3.97 15.48 -26.32
C ILE A 292 4.15 16.65 -25.34
N ALA A 293 5.30 17.33 -25.41
CA ALA A 293 5.67 18.48 -24.62
C ALA A 293 4.75 19.67 -24.87
N ALA A 294 4.53 20.00 -26.15
CA ALA A 294 3.63 21.06 -26.54
C ALA A 294 2.19 20.79 -26.08
N PHE A 295 1.71 19.54 -26.21
CA PHE A 295 0.37 19.17 -25.75
C PHE A 295 0.25 19.21 -24.21
N GLY A 296 1.30 18.77 -23.49
CA GLY A 296 1.40 18.93 -22.04
C GLY A 296 1.34 20.39 -21.58
N ALA A 297 2.05 21.28 -22.27
CA ALA A 297 2.04 22.72 -22.01
C ALA A 297 0.65 23.33 -22.26
N LEU A 298 -0.02 22.97 -23.36
CA LEU A 298 -1.40 23.36 -23.65
C LEU A 298 -2.34 22.97 -22.49
N LEU A 299 -2.30 21.70 -22.06
CA LEU A 299 -3.13 21.22 -20.95
C LEU A 299 -2.82 21.96 -19.64
N SER A 300 -1.55 22.25 -19.37
CA SER A 300 -1.12 22.99 -18.18
C SER A 300 -1.68 24.40 -18.17
N GLN A 301 -1.61 25.11 -19.30
CA GLN A 301 -2.16 26.45 -19.46
C GLN A 301 -3.70 26.45 -19.30
N CYS A 302 -4.39 25.52 -19.95
CA CYS A 302 -5.85 25.42 -19.85
C CYS A 302 -6.32 25.11 -18.41
N ARG A 303 -5.59 24.30 -17.65
CA ARG A 303 -5.92 23.95 -16.24
C ARG A 303 -5.88 25.12 -15.27
N GLN A 304 -5.24 26.24 -15.62
CA GLN A 304 -5.29 27.47 -14.82
C GLN A 304 -6.69 28.09 -14.79
N GLN A 305 -7.59 27.64 -15.68
CA GLN A 305 -8.98 28.03 -15.70
C GLN A 305 -9.79 27.16 -14.72
N ALA A 306 -10.49 27.79 -13.76
CA ALA A 306 -11.16 27.10 -12.65
C ALA A 306 -12.16 25.98 -13.05
N SER A 307 -12.85 26.08 -14.19
CA SER A 307 -13.80 25.06 -14.65
C SER A 307 -13.19 23.97 -15.54
N PHE A 308 -11.92 24.10 -15.95
CA PHE A 308 -11.25 23.17 -16.84
C PHE A 308 -10.90 21.83 -16.15
N PRO A 309 -10.47 21.78 -14.87
CA PRO A 309 -10.24 20.49 -14.19
C PRO A 309 -11.45 19.56 -14.16
N GLU A 310 -12.66 20.12 -14.05
CA GLU A 310 -13.90 19.34 -13.98
C GLU A 310 -14.47 19.01 -15.37
N ARG A 311 -14.33 19.93 -16.33
CA ARG A 311 -15.04 19.88 -17.61
C ARG A 311 -14.13 19.72 -18.84
N GLY A 312 -12.81 19.74 -18.67
CA GLY A 312 -11.84 19.67 -19.77
C GLY A 312 -12.07 20.70 -20.87
N PHE A 313 -11.80 20.33 -22.12
CA PHE A 313 -12.13 21.07 -23.32
C PHE A 313 -13.64 21.17 -23.59
N HIS A 314 -14.49 20.33 -22.96
CA HIS A 314 -15.95 20.52 -23.06
C HIS A 314 -16.43 21.88 -22.54
N VAL A 315 -15.61 22.65 -21.82
CA VAL A 315 -15.87 24.07 -21.51
C VAL A 315 -16.09 24.94 -22.76
N LEU A 316 -15.58 24.54 -23.92
CA LEU A 316 -15.75 25.26 -25.19
C LEU A 316 -17.03 24.88 -25.93
N ALA A 317 -17.66 23.76 -25.57
CA ALA A 317 -18.83 23.23 -26.28
C ALA A 317 -19.96 22.89 -25.30
N ARG A 318 -19.88 21.75 -24.62
CA ARG A 318 -20.97 21.18 -23.79
C ARG A 318 -21.30 21.98 -22.52
N ALA A 319 -20.48 22.97 -22.17
CA ALA A 319 -20.77 23.90 -21.07
C ALA A 319 -21.69 25.08 -21.45
N LEU A 320 -22.00 25.24 -22.75
CA LEU A 320 -22.88 26.29 -23.25
C LEU A 320 -24.36 25.91 -23.06
N THR A 321 -25.22 26.93 -23.01
CA THR A 321 -26.68 26.76 -23.08
C THR A 321 -27.11 26.29 -24.46
N ASP A 322 -28.25 25.58 -24.58
CA ASP A 322 -28.80 25.06 -25.84
C ASP A 322 -28.78 26.07 -27.00
N LYS A 323 -29.17 27.33 -26.74
CA LYS A 323 -29.17 28.40 -27.75
C LYS A 323 -27.77 28.72 -28.29
N ALA A 324 -26.79 28.87 -27.41
CA ALA A 324 -25.41 29.18 -27.79
C ALA A 324 -24.69 27.95 -28.38
N PHE A 325 -25.04 26.75 -27.90
CA PHE A 325 -24.53 25.49 -28.43
C PHE A 325 -25.00 25.28 -29.88
N ALA A 326 -26.26 25.58 -30.21
CA ALA A 326 -26.79 25.49 -31.57
C ALA A 326 -26.04 26.41 -32.57
N GLN A 327 -25.54 27.57 -32.11
CA GLN A 327 -24.78 28.52 -32.94
C GLN A 327 -23.33 28.08 -33.21
N LEU A 328 -22.81 27.08 -32.48
CA LEU A 328 -21.41 26.66 -32.63
C LEU A 328 -21.11 26.09 -34.01
N ALA A 329 -22.03 25.34 -34.62
CA ALA A 329 -21.81 24.75 -35.93
C ALA A 329 -21.56 25.83 -37.00
N ASP A 330 -22.29 26.94 -36.92
CA ASP A 330 -22.16 28.07 -37.85
C ASP A 330 -20.98 28.98 -37.51
N CYS A 331 -20.77 29.26 -36.21
CA CYS A 331 -19.75 30.19 -35.77
C CYS A 331 -18.35 29.56 -35.72
N CYS A 332 -18.24 28.33 -35.25
CA CYS A 332 -16.99 27.59 -35.06
C CYS A 332 -17.10 26.18 -35.68
N PRO A 333 -17.00 26.06 -37.02
CA PRO A 333 -17.17 24.79 -37.71
C PRO A 333 -16.27 23.70 -37.14
N ASN A 334 -16.81 22.49 -36.96
CA ASN A 334 -16.13 21.30 -36.46
C ASN A 334 -15.53 21.41 -35.03
N LEU A 335 -15.76 22.50 -34.29
CA LEU A 335 -15.19 22.67 -32.95
C LEU A 335 -15.67 21.58 -31.98
N CYS A 336 -16.95 21.19 -32.04
CA CYS A 336 -17.48 20.13 -31.18
C CYS A 336 -16.78 18.78 -31.41
N GLU A 337 -16.51 18.43 -32.67
CA GLU A 337 -15.81 17.19 -33.03
C GLU A 337 -14.37 17.20 -32.51
N VAL A 338 -13.66 18.33 -32.68
CA VAL A 338 -12.30 18.48 -32.16
C VAL A 338 -12.26 18.42 -30.64
N VAL A 339 -13.22 19.04 -29.96
CA VAL A 339 -13.35 18.96 -28.50
C VAL A 339 -13.57 17.51 -28.05
N ASP A 340 -14.45 16.77 -28.72
CA ASP A 340 -14.71 15.37 -28.36
C ASP A 340 -13.47 14.49 -28.61
N GLU A 341 -12.71 14.71 -29.70
CA GLU A 341 -11.45 14.01 -29.96
C GLU A 341 -10.34 14.39 -28.97
N LEU A 342 -10.25 15.66 -28.56
CA LEU A 342 -9.30 16.12 -27.54
C LEU A 342 -9.54 15.43 -26.19
N GLU A 343 -10.81 15.25 -25.81
CA GLU A 343 -11.20 14.57 -24.58
C GLU A 343 -10.91 13.07 -24.66
N GLN A 344 -11.15 12.44 -25.81
CA GLN A 344 -10.78 11.05 -26.05
C GLN A 344 -9.26 10.84 -25.98
N LEU A 345 -8.47 11.75 -26.53
CA LEU A 345 -7.01 11.70 -26.46
C LEU A 345 -6.52 11.90 -25.02
N GLN A 346 -7.05 12.89 -24.30
CA GLN A 346 -6.67 13.18 -22.91
C GLN A 346 -7.00 12.02 -21.97
N SER A 347 -8.15 11.39 -22.17
CA SER A 347 -8.62 10.21 -21.42
C SER A 347 -8.08 8.89 -21.97
N GLY A 348 -7.43 8.94 -23.13
CA GLY A 348 -6.95 7.80 -23.89
C GLY A 348 -6.00 6.92 -23.09
N GLN A 349 -6.14 5.60 -23.28
CA GLN A 349 -5.33 4.61 -22.58
C GLN A 349 -3.83 4.81 -22.84
N GLN A 350 -3.44 5.20 -24.05
CA GLN A 350 -2.04 5.40 -24.44
C GLN A 350 -1.39 6.60 -23.72
N TRP A 351 -2.06 7.77 -23.69
CA TRP A 351 -1.55 8.96 -23.00
C TRP A 351 -1.44 8.75 -21.48
N THR A 352 -2.49 8.17 -20.89
CA THR A 352 -2.53 7.84 -19.46
C THR A 352 -1.48 6.79 -19.10
N ALA A 353 -1.29 5.78 -19.96
CA ALA A 353 -0.27 4.76 -19.76
C ALA A 353 1.15 5.34 -19.76
N LEU A 354 1.50 6.24 -20.67
CA LEU A 354 2.83 6.88 -20.69
C LEU A 354 3.12 7.63 -19.39
N LYS A 355 2.16 8.42 -18.90
CA LYS A 355 2.31 9.15 -17.62
C LYS A 355 2.51 8.21 -16.43
N HIS A 356 1.70 7.15 -16.35
CA HIS A 356 1.82 6.18 -15.28
C HIS A 356 3.10 5.35 -15.37
N GLN A 357 3.55 4.98 -16.56
CA GLN A 357 4.81 4.25 -16.75
C GLN A 357 6.01 5.09 -16.32
N HIS A 358 6.04 6.37 -16.68
CA HIS A 358 7.08 7.27 -16.19
C HIS A 358 7.05 7.39 -14.66
N ALA A 359 5.85 7.44 -14.05
CA ALA A 359 5.71 7.40 -12.59
C ALA A 359 6.24 6.09 -12.00
N VAL A 360 5.87 4.92 -12.54
CA VAL A 360 6.32 3.60 -12.08
C VAL A 360 7.83 3.45 -12.19
N SER A 361 8.43 3.90 -13.30
CA SER A 361 9.88 3.91 -13.51
C SER A 361 10.56 4.81 -12.47
N THR A 362 10.01 6.00 -12.22
CA THR A 362 10.54 6.93 -11.24
C THR A 362 10.40 6.40 -9.81
N ILE A 363 9.27 5.79 -9.45
CA ILE A 363 9.05 5.18 -8.12
C ILE A 363 10.06 4.05 -7.89
N SER A 364 10.28 3.20 -8.89
CA SER A 364 11.25 2.10 -8.83
C SER A 364 12.67 2.64 -8.64
N ALA A 365 13.06 3.65 -9.43
CA ALA A 365 14.35 4.30 -9.30
C ALA A 365 14.50 5.01 -7.94
N LEU A 366 13.43 5.61 -7.41
CA LEU A 366 13.40 6.31 -6.14
C LEU A 366 13.61 5.37 -4.96
N GLN A 367 12.97 4.20 -4.98
CA GLN A 367 13.20 3.14 -3.99
C GLN A 367 14.65 2.65 -3.99
N GLN A 368 15.24 2.44 -5.18
CA GLN A 368 16.64 2.06 -5.31
C GLN A 368 17.60 3.16 -4.82
N GLN A 369 17.35 4.41 -5.20
CA GLN A 369 18.16 5.55 -4.78
C GLN A 369 18.08 5.78 -3.28
N LEU A 370 16.88 5.66 -2.69
CA LEU A 370 16.66 5.76 -1.26
C LEU A 370 17.44 4.67 -0.50
N ALA A 371 17.35 3.41 -0.96
CA ALA A 371 18.11 2.30 -0.37
C ALA A 371 19.63 2.47 -0.52
N GLY A 372 20.11 3.02 -1.64
CA GLY A 372 21.52 3.39 -1.83
C GLY A 372 21.97 4.49 -0.86
N HIS A 373 21.22 5.59 -0.82
CA HIS A 373 21.49 6.75 0.03
C HIS A 373 21.54 6.39 1.51
N LYS A 374 20.64 5.50 1.96
CA LYS A 374 20.61 5.00 3.33
C LYS A 374 21.84 4.15 3.65
N ARG A 375 22.21 3.22 2.76
CA ARG A 375 23.40 2.37 2.93
C ARG A 375 24.70 3.16 3.00
N GLU A 376 24.90 4.14 2.12
CA GLU A 376 26.13 4.94 2.07
C GLU A 376 26.36 5.81 3.32
N ARG A 377 25.29 6.07 4.08
CA ARG A 377 25.31 6.97 5.25
C ARG A 377 25.01 6.26 6.57
N GLY A 378 24.91 4.94 6.56
CA GLY A 378 24.53 4.17 7.76
C GLY A 378 23.16 4.60 8.30
N LEU A 379 22.19 4.90 7.45
CA LEU A 379 20.82 5.28 7.85
C LEU A 379 19.86 4.09 7.72
N GLN A 380 18.85 4.04 8.58
CA GLN A 380 17.83 2.99 8.58
C GLN A 380 16.46 3.56 8.94
N SER A 381 15.41 3.20 8.22
CA SER A 381 14.03 3.51 8.61
C SER A 381 13.38 2.35 9.38
N PHE A 382 12.21 2.59 9.98
CA PHE A 382 11.44 1.52 10.63
C PHE A 382 11.07 0.39 9.66
N GLU A 383 10.72 0.74 8.41
CA GLU A 383 10.43 -0.23 7.36
C GLU A 383 11.66 -1.06 6.99
N ASP A 384 12.84 -0.44 6.97
CA ASP A 384 14.09 -1.15 6.72
C ASP A 384 14.37 -2.20 7.80
N MET A 385 14.02 -1.95 9.07
CA MET A 385 14.23 -2.94 10.14
C MET A 385 13.43 -4.22 9.87
N LEU A 386 12.18 -4.08 9.42
CA LEU A 386 11.31 -5.21 9.09
C LEU A 386 11.86 -5.97 7.88
N THR A 387 12.10 -5.26 6.77
CA THR A 387 12.58 -5.86 5.53
C THR A 387 13.97 -6.48 5.67
N CYS A 388 14.88 -5.87 6.44
CA CYS A 388 16.20 -6.44 6.72
C CYS A 388 16.11 -7.74 7.52
N LEU A 389 15.25 -7.81 8.55
CA LEU A 389 15.09 -9.03 9.33
C LEU A 389 14.40 -10.13 8.51
N ASP A 390 13.37 -9.78 7.74
CA ASP A 390 12.73 -10.72 6.80
C ASP A 390 13.77 -11.31 5.84
N ASP A 391 14.59 -10.48 5.20
CA ASP A 391 15.64 -10.93 4.29
C ASP A 391 16.73 -11.76 4.99
N ALA A 392 17.11 -11.39 6.21
CA ALA A 392 18.06 -12.16 7.03
C ALA A 392 17.54 -13.55 7.41
N LEU A 393 16.22 -13.71 7.52
CA LEU A 393 15.56 -14.99 7.81
C LEU A 393 15.19 -15.79 6.55
N ASP A 394 15.30 -15.21 5.35
CA ASP A 394 15.00 -15.89 4.09
C ASP A 394 16.18 -16.74 3.62
N LYS A 395 16.03 -18.07 3.69
CA LYS A 395 17.04 -19.04 3.22
C LYS A 395 17.40 -18.90 1.73
N LYS A 396 16.51 -18.34 0.91
CA LYS A 396 16.77 -18.12 -0.53
C LYS A 396 17.66 -16.90 -0.76
N LYS A 397 17.60 -15.90 0.13
CA LYS A 397 18.36 -14.66 0.03
C LYS A 397 19.66 -14.71 0.83
N THR A 398 19.63 -15.35 2.01
CA THR A 398 20.70 -15.30 3.00
C THR A 398 21.12 -16.70 3.43
N PRO A 399 22.37 -17.14 3.13
CA PRO A 399 22.88 -18.46 3.53
C PRO A 399 22.86 -18.69 5.06
N GLN A 400 23.08 -17.63 5.84
CA GLN A 400 23.12 -17.66 7.31
C GLN A 400 21.73 -17.68 7.96
N ALA A 401 20.64 -17.61 7.18
CA ALA A 401 19.27 -17.55 7.70
C ALA A 401 18.93 -18.70 8.66
N ALA A 402 19.40 -19.92 8.35
CA ALA A 402 19.18 -21.08 9.22
C ALA A 402 19.87 -20.91 10.58
N THR A 403 21.06 -20.32 10.63
CA THR A 403 21.81 -20.04 11.86
C THR A 403 21.11 -18.98 12.70
N LEU A 404 20.68 -17.88 12.07
CA LEU A 404 19.93 -16.82 12.74
C LEU A 404 18.63 -17.35 13.35
N CYS A 405 17.84 -18.08 12.56
CA CYS A 405 16.59 -18.68 13.01
C CYS A 405 16.82 -19.66 14.18
N ALA A 406 17.86 -20.51 14.11
CA ALA A 406 18.20 -21.42 15.21
C ALA A 406 18.59 -20.69 16.50
N ARG A 407 19.28 -19.55 16.42
CA ARG A 407 19.62 -18.74 17.61
C ARG A 407 18.39 -18.09 18.22
N LEU A 408 17.53 -17.50 17.40
CA LEU A 408 16.26 -16.92 17.87
C LEU A 408 15.38 -17.98 18.52
N ARG A 409 15.29 -19.17 17.93
CA ARG A 409 14.59 -20.33 18.51
C ARG A 409 15.20 -20.82 19.82
N ARG A 410 16.53 -20.83 19.94
CA ARG A 410 17.19 -21.20 21.20
C ARG A 410 16.84 -20.24 22.33
N ARG A 411 16.64 -18.96 22.00
CA ARG A 411 16.26 -17.93 22.97
C ARG A 411 14.76 -17.97 23.27
N PHE A 412 13.92 -18.09 22.25
CA PHE A 412 12.48 -17.95 22.37
C PHE A 412 11.77 -19.28 22.11
N ARG A 413 11.16 -19.85 23.15
CA ARG A 413 10.25 -20.99 23.03
C ARG A 413 8.84 -20.55 22.65
N TYR A 414 8.42 -19.40 23.18
CA TYR A 414 7.09 -18.85 22.99
C TYR A 414 7.14 -17.42 22.44
N ALA A 415 6.18 -17.08 21.59
CA ALA A 415 5.95 -15.71 21.16
C ALA A 415 4.47 -15.34 21.27
N ILE A 416 4.22 -14.13 21.79
CA ILE A 416 2.90 -13.53 21.90
C ILE A 416 2.91 -12.21 21.11
N VAL A 417 2.07 -12.11 20.10
CA VAL A 417 1.94 -10.93 19.24
C VAL A 417 0.62 -10.25 19.52
N ASP A 418 0.67 -9.06 20.11
CA ASP A 418 -0.50 -8.22 20.38
C ASP A 418 -0.87 -7.36 19.17
N GLU A 419 -2.13 -6.94 19.11
CA GLU A 419 -2.75 -6.17 18.03
C GLU A 419 -2.43 -6.74 16.63
N PHE A 420 -2.52 -8.06 16.49
CA PHE A 420 -2.11 -8.76 15.29
C PHE A 420 -2.89 -8.35 14.03
N GLN A 421 -4.09 -7.78 14.18
CA GLN A 421 -4.86 -7.23 13.06
C GLN A 421 -4.18 -6.03 12.37
N ASP A 422 -3.22 -5.38 13.03
CA ASP A 422 -2.50 -4.21 12.53
C ASP A 422 -1.11 -4.56 11.97
N THR A 423 -0.87 -5.84 11.72
CA THR A 423 0.36 -6.35 11.08
C THR A 423 0.27 -6.34 9.56
N ASP A 424 1.37 -6.72 8.91
CA ASP A 424 1.51 -6.77 7.45
C ASP A 424 2.18 -8.09 7.02
N PRO A 425 2.24 -8.39 5.71
CA PRO A 425 2.81 -9.64 5.22
C PRO A 425 4.29 -9.86 5.59
N ILE A 426 5.08 -8.79 5.77
CA ILE A 426 6.49 -8.91 6.17
C ILE A 426 6.56 -9.36 7.63
N GLN A 427 5.80 -8.71 8.50
CA GLN A 427 5.72 -9.07 9.92
C GLN A 427 5.24 -10.50 10.12
N TRP A 428 4.18 -10.92 9.40
CA TRP A 428 3.72 -12.31 9.44
C TRP A 428 4.83 -13.29 9.04
N ARG A 429 5.54 -13.05 7.92
CA ARG A 429 6.64 -13.92 7.49
C ARG A 429 7.76 -14.04 8.51
N ILE A 430 8.10 -12.95 9.21
CA ILE A 430 9.12 -12.97 10.27
C ILE A 430 8.70 -13.95 11.37
N PHE A 431 7.49 -13.79 11.92
CA PHE A 431 7.01 -14.67 13.00
C PHE A 431 6.80 -16.11 12.53
N LYS A 432 6.25 -16.31 11.32
CA LYS A 432 6.08 -17.63 10.72
C LYS A 432 7.42 -18.35 10.58
N ARG A 433 8.46 -17.69 10.03
CA ARG A 433 9.79 -18.29 9.87
C ARG A 433 10.44 -18.66 11.20
N ILE A 434 10.26 -17.83 12.24
CA ILE A 434 10.87 -18.09 13.54
C ILE A 434 10.11 -19.16 14.31
N PHE A 435 8.79 -19.09 14.41
CA PHE A 435 8.01 -19.89 15.36
C PHE A 435 7.22 -21.05 14.75
N VAL A 436 7.00 -21.06 13.43
CA VAL A 436 6.09 -22.00 12.76
C VAL A 436 6.85 -22.91 11.76
N ASP A 437 7.61 -22.33 10.84
CA ASP A 437 8.19 -23.07 9.71
C ASP A 437 9.22 -24.13 10.15
N GLY A 438 8.92 -25.42 9.91
CA GLY A 438 9.87 -26.50 10.13
C GLY A 438 10.24 -26.70 11.61
N THR A 439 9.31 -26.43 12.52
CA THR A 439 9.45 -26.78 13.94
C THR A 439 8.11 -27.16 14.56
N GLN A 440 8.17 -27.98 15.61
CA GLN A 440 7.03 -28.37 16.44
C GLN A 440 7.29 -28.07 17.93
N GLN A 441 8.38 -27.37 18.26
CA GLN A 441 8.80 -27.09 19.64
C GLN A 441 8.50 -25.66 20.10
N HIS A 442 8.20 -24.74 19.17
CA HIS A 442 7.91 -23.35 19.47
C HIS A 442 6.43 -23.05 19.27
N ARG A 443 5.91 -22.08 20.02
CA ARG A 443 4.50 -21.70 19.94
C ARG A 443 4.34 -20.21 19.71
N LEU A 444 3.33 -19.90 18.91
CA LEU A 444 2.98 -18.54 18.52
C LEU A 444 1.52 -18.32 18.92
N PHE A 445 1.31 -17.32 19.76
CA PHE A 445 0.00 -16.82 20.15
C PHE A 445 -0.17 -15.46 19.48
N VAL A 446 -1.13 -15.35 18.56
CA VAL A 446 -1.49 -14.07 17.96
C VAL A 446 -2.78 -13.59 18.60
N VAL A 447 -2.76 -12.38 19.15
CA VAL A 447 -3.90 -11.77 19.84
C VAL A 447 -4.33 -10.55 19.06
N GLY A 448 -5.62 -10.45 18.75
CA GLY A 448 -6.12 -9.33 17.97
C GLY A 448 -7.62 -9.38 17.76
N ASP A 449 -8.12 -8.39 17.03
CA ASP A 449 -9.50 -8.39 16.55
C ASP A 449 -9.57 -7.81 15.12
N PRO A 450 -9.85 -8.63 14.10
CA PRO A 450 -9.98 -8.15 12.72
C PRO A 450 -11.07 -7.08 12.55
N LYS A 451 -12.07 -7.03 13.45
CA LYS A 451 -13.11 -5.99 13.45
C LYS A 451 -12.58 -4.60 13.85
N GLN A 452 -11.38 -4.53 14.42
CA GLN A 452 -10.72 -3.31 14.90
C GLN A 452 -9.58 -2.85 13.99
N ALA A 453 -9.35 -3.50 12.85
CA ALA A 453 -8.29 -3.14 11.91
C ALA A 453 -8.59 -1.79 11.21
N ILE A 454 -7.98 -0.70 11.70
CA ILE A 454 -8.20 0.66 11.20
C ILE A 454 -6.92 1.36 10.72
N PHE A 455 -5.75 0.73 10.85
CA PHE A 455 -4.45 1.32 10.52
C PHE A 455 -3.99 1.04 9.08
N GLY A 456 -4.92 0.78 8.14
CA GLY A 456 -4.58 0.57 6.72
C GLY A 456 -3.80 1.73 6.09
N PHE A 457 -4.04 2.96 6.53
CA PHE A 457 -3.27 4.14 6.08
C PHE A 457 -1.81 4.15 6.55
N ARG A 458 -1.43 3.31 7.52
CA ARG A 458 -0.04 3.09 7.98
C ARG A 458 0.60 1.83 7.39
N GLY A 459 -0.12 1.13 6.51
CA GLY A 459 0.35 -0.10 5.86
C GLY A 459 -0.01 -1.39 6.57
N ALA A 460 -0.87 -1.36 7.60
CA ALA A 460 -1.47 -2.59 8.12
C ALA A 460 -2.34 -3.25 7.05
N ASP A 461 -2.26 -4.58 6.95
CA ASP A 461 -2.97 -5.35 5.95
C ASP A 461 -3.82 -6.43 6.62
N LEU A 462 -5.14 -6.21 6.62
CA LEU A 462 -6.09 -7.18 7.16
C LEU A 462 -6.03 -8.53 6.42
N GLN A 463 -5.64 -8.55 5.13
CA GLN A 463 -5.47 -9.81 4.41
C GLN A 463 -4.33 -10.63 5.01
N ALA A 464 -3.24 -10.00 5.45
CA ALA A 464 -2.15 -10.69 6.14
C ALA A 464 -2.64 -11.38 7.42
N TYR A 465 -3.52 -10.73 8.20
CA TYR A 465 -4.17 -11.35 9.36
C TYR A 465 -5.02 -12.57 8.97
N LEU A 466 -5.86 -12.43 7.94
CA LEU A 466 -6.77 -13.50 7.51
C LEU A 466 -5.99 -14.71 6.96
N GLU A 467 -4.94 -14.47 6.18
CA GLU A 467 -4.01 -15.49 5.69
C GLU A 467 -3.29 -16.16 6.84
N ALA A 468 -2.70 -15.41 7.78
CA ALA A 468 -2.02 -15.96 8.94
C ALA A 468 -2.95 -16.81 9.81
N ARG A 469 -4.19 -16.36 10.07
CA ARG A 469 -5.21 -17.13 10.78
C ARG A 469 -5.49 -18.46 10.07
N LYS A 470 -5.67 -18.41 8.75
CA LYS A 470 -5.96 -19.59 7.94
C LYS A 470 -4.79 -20.56 7.95
N GLU A 471 -3.57 -20.09 7.71
CA GLU A 471 -2.37 -20.91 7.72
C GLU A 471 -2.17 -21.57 9.11
N LEU A 472 -2.27 -20.81 10.20
CA LEU A 472 -2.14 -21.36 11.55
C LEU A 472 -3.18 -22.45 11.84
N ALA A 473 -4.45 -22.24 11.47
CA ALA A 473 -5.52 -23.18 11.74
C ALA A 473 -5.49 -24.42 10.82
N ASP A 474 -5.31 -24.22 9.53
CA ASP A 474 -5.46 -25.26 8.51
C ASP A 474 -4.16 -26.06 8.28
N GLU A 475 -2.99 -25.41 8.39
CA GLU A 475 -1.70 -26.02 8.03
C GLU A 475 -0.87 -26.43 9.25
N PHE A 476 -1.05 -25.75 10.40
CA PHE A 476 -0.19 -25.92 11.57
C PHE A 476 -0.93 -26.39 12.84
N GLU A 477 -2.13 -26.95 12.67
CA GLU A 477 -2.98 -27.49 13.76
C GLU A 477 -3.26 -26.50 14.91
N GLY A 478 -3.17 -25.20 14.61
CA GLY A 478 -3.48 -24.13 15.55
C GLY A 478 -4.96 -24.04 15.86
N ALA A 479 -5.28 -23.50 17.04
CA ALA A 479 -6.65 -23.30 17.48
C ALA A 479 -7.03 -21.81 17.44
N THR A 480 -8.29 -21.53 17.08
CA THR A 480 -8.86 -20.18 17.16
C THR A 480 -9.79 -20.07 18.37
N TYR A 481 -9.55 -19.06 19.20
CA TYR A 481 -10.22 -18.83 20.48
C TYR A 481 -10.89 -17.44 20.48
N PRO A 482 -12.22 -17.36 20.27
CA PRO A 482 -12.94 -16.11 20.35
C PRO A 482 -13.26 -15.76 21.81
N LEU A 483 -12.73 -14.65 22.32
CA LEU A 483 -13.12 -14.12 23.63
C LEU A 483 -14.33 -13.20 23.43
N THR A 484 -15.47 -13.56 24.02
CA THR A 484 -16.76 -12.89 23.79
C THR A 484 -17.25 -12.07 24.97
N VAL A 485 -16.83 -12.38 26.20
CA VAL A 485 -17.29 -11.69 27.42
C VAL A 485 -16.67 -10.29 27.53
N CYS A 486 -17.49 -9.24 27.54
CA CYS A 486 -17.06 -7.84 27.62
C CYS A 486 -17.17 -7.31 29.05
N TRP A 487 -16.05 -6.88 29.64
CA TRP A 487 -15.97 -6.41 31.02
C TRP A 487 -16.07 -4.90 31.18
N ARG A 488 -16.23 -4.16 30.07
CA ARG A 488 -16.10 -2.69 30.04
C ARG A 488 -17.41 -1.93 29.79
N SER A 489 -18.45 -2.63 29.32
CA SER A 489 -19.69 -2.03 28.84
C SER A 489 -20.91 -2.61 29.52
N CYS A 490 -21.97 -1.82 29.67
CA CYS A 490 -23.25 -2.26 30.23
C CYS A 490 -24.02 -3.16 29.25
N PRO A 491 -24.93 -4.03 29.74
CA PRO A 491 -25.62 -5.01 28.91
C PRO A 491 -26.50 -4.36 27.84
N GLU A 492 -27.06 -3.17 28.10
CA GLU A 492 -27.93 -2.46 27.16
C GLU A 492 -27.14 -1.97 25.93
N LEU A 493 -25.93 -1.45 26.15
CA LEU A 493 -25.06 -1.01 25.05
C LEU A 493 -24.58 -2.20 24.21
N LEU A 494 -24.21 -3.31 24.87
CA LEU A 494 -23.81 -4.54 24.17
C LEU A 494 -24.96 -5.11 23.34
N ALA A 495 -26.17 -5.15 23.90
CA ALA A 495 -27.36 -5.59 23.18
C ALA A 495 -27.62 -4.72 21.94
N ALA A 496 -27.56 -3.39 22.08
CA ALA A 496 -27.76 -2.48 20.95
C ALA A 496 -26.69 -2.64 19.84
N LEU A 497 -25.42 -2.80 20.21
CA LEU A 497 -24.33 -3.00 19.25
C LEU A 497 -24.40 -4.38 18.58
N ASN A 498 -24.70 -5.43 19.34
CA ASN A 498 -24.91 -6.77 18.79
C ASN A 498 -26.07 -6.75 17.79
N ASP A 499 -27.20 -6.16 18.17
CA ASP A 499 -28.36 -6.01 17.29
C ASP A 499 -28.01 -5.26 16.00
N LEU A 500 -27.30 -4.14 16.11
CA LEU A 500 -26.87 -3.36 14.96
C LEU A 500 -26.00 -4.21 14.02
N PHE A 501 -24.96 -4.85 14.55
CA PHE A 501 -23.99 -5.56 13.71
C PHE A 501 -24.54 -6.86 13.13
N ILE A 502 -25.37 -7.60 13.88
CA ILE A 502 -26.05 -8.82 13.39
C ILE A 502 -27.05 -8.49 12.28
N LYS A 503 -27.83 -7.42 12.43
CA LYS A 503 -28.82 -7.00 11.43
C LYS A 503 -28.17 -6.35 10.22
N SER A 504 -27.01 -5.72 10.42
CA SER A 504 -26.22 -5.14 9.33
C SER A 504 -25.46 -6.20 8.54
N LYS A 505 -25.03 -5.85 7.32
CA LYS A 505 -24.03 -6.61 6.55
C LYS A 505 -22.63 -6.00 6.66
N TRP A 506 -22.31 -5.37 7.80
CA TRP A 506 -21.01 -4.68 7.97
C TRP A 506 -19.84 -5.64 8.03
N PHE A 507 -20.05 -6.85 8.57
CA PHE A 507 -19.04 -7.89 8.61
C PHE A 507 -19.47 -9.06 7.72
N ASP A 508 -18.68 -9.35 6.70
CA ASP A 508 -18.92 -10.48 5.79
C ASP A 508 -18.79 -11.81 6.54
N PRO A 509 -19.83 -12.68 6.55
CA PRO A 509 -19.75 -14.02 7.12
C PRO A 509 -18.62 -14.88 6.54
N ASP A 510 -18.28 -14.68 5.26
CA ASP A 510 -17.22 -15.42 4.58
C ASP A 510 -15.82 -14.81 4.81
N GLY A 511 -15.75 -13.66 5.48
CA GLY A 511 -14.51 -12.95 5.78
C GLY A 511 -14.21 -12.87 7.29
N ILE A 512 -14.49 -11.71 7.88
CA ILE A 512 -14.21 -11.43 9.29
C ILE A 512 -15.21 -12.16 10.20
N GLY A 513 -16.48 -12.19 9.81
CA GLY A 513 -17.59 -12.63 10.64
C GLY A 513 -17.84 -11.70 11.85
N PHE A 514 -19.05 -11.73 12.41
CA PHE A 514 -19.37 -11.04 13.66
C PHE A 514 -19.76 -12.06 14.73
N ILE A 515 -19.04 -12.06 15.85
CA ILE A 515 -19.36 -12.86 17.03
C ILE A 515 -19.92 -11.91 18.09
N PRO A 516 -21.19 -12.08 18.51
CA PRO A 516 -21.81 -11.21 19.50
C PRO A 516 -21.06 -11.21 20.83
N ALA A 517 -20.86 -10.02 21.41
CA ALA A 517 -20.27 -9.88 22.73
C ALA A 517 -21.29 -10.28 23.82
N GLN A 518 -20.80 -10.88 24.90
CA GLN A 518 -21.61 -11.32 26.04
C GLN A 518 -21.33 -10.41 27.24
N TYR A 519 -22.34 -10.17 28.07
CA TYR A 519 -22.15 -9.52 29.36
C TYR A 519 -21.71 -10.57 30.40
N PRO A 520 -20.83 -10.24 31.37
CA PRO A 520 -20.44 -11.17 32.42
C PRO A 520 -21.68 -11.54 33.26
N GLU A 521 -21.91 -12.85 33.46
CA GLU A 521 -22.99 -13.34 34.32
C GLU A 521 -22.79 -12.99 35.80
#